data_AF-A0A357QY10-F1
#
_entry.id   AF-A0A357QY10-F1
#
_cell.length_a   1.000
_cell.length_b   1.000
_cell.length_c   1.000
_cell.angle_alpha   90.00
_cell.angle_beta   90.00
_cell.angle_gamma   90.00
#
_symmetry.space_group_name_H-M   'P 1'
#
loop_
_entity.id
_entity.type
_entity.pdbx_description
1 polymer ?
#
loop_
_entity_poly.entity_id
_entity_poly.type
_entity_poly.pdbx_seq_one_letter_code
_entity_poly.pdbx_strand_id
1 'polypeptide(L)'
;MLNLKAKSGYTPHMGVYKEEAEEIRHTLGSKEIYNERKETIERVLADCKEQYILRYTCLHGLKKNQHQATLIFACYNLKKVARWNFIPSFIFA
;
A
#
# COMPACT_ATOMS: atom_id res chain seq x y z
N MET A 1 28.68 -6.94 -28.79
CA MET A 1 28.35 -6.16 -27.57
C MET A 1 27.00 -5.50 -27.81
N LEU A 2 25.95 -5.89 -27.09
CA LEU A 2 24.89 -5.01 -26.55
C LEU A 2 23.75 -5.88 -25.98
N ASN A 3 23.78 -5.95 -24.64
CA ASN A 3 22.66 -6.06 -23.71
C ASN A 3 21.76 -7.31 -23.73
N LEU A 4 22.26 -8.30 -23.00
CA LEU A 4 21.47 -9.13 -22.10
C LEU A 4 20.58 -8.24 -21.20
N LYS A 5 19.37 -7.91 -21.65
CA LYS A 5 18.29 -7.61 -20.70
C LYS A 5 17.97 -8.93 -20.02
N ALA A 6 18.58 -9.16 -18.86
CA ALA A 6 18.13 -10.15 -17.91
C ALA A 6 16.62 -9.99 -17.78
N LYS A 7 15.86 -10.95 -18.30
CA LYS A 7 14.45 -11.11 -17.98
C LYS A 7 14.44 -11.39 -16.48
N SER A 8 14.33 -10.35 -15.65
CA SER A 8 14.07 -10.50 -14.22
C SER A 8 12.84 -11.40 -14.11
N GLY A 9 12.97 -12.55 -13.46
CA GLY A 9 11.99 -13.64 -13.50
C GLY A 9 10.56 -13.18 -13.20
N TYR A 10 9.77 -12.98 -14.25
CA TYR A 10 8.34 -12.70 -14.13
C TYR A 10 7.58 -14.01 -14.31
N THR A 11 6.84 -14.41 -13.29
CA THR A 11 5.85 -15.47 -13.43
C THR A 11 4.70 -14.97 -14.32
N PRO A 12 4.23 -15.76 -15.31
CA PRO A 12 3.27 -15.28 -16.32
C PRO A 12 1.96 -14.72 -15.74
N HIS A 13 1.50 -15.27 -14.61
CA HIS A 13 0.28 -14.82 -13.93
C HIS A 13 0.37 -13.38 -13.40
N MET A 14 1.56 -12.91 -12.98
CA MET A 14 1.73 -11.54 -12.48
C MET A 14 1.70 -10.50 -13.61
N GLY A 15 1.89 -10.90 -14.87
CA GLY A 15 1.83 -10.00 -16.02
C GLY A 15 0.41 -9.53 -16.30
N VAL A 16 -0.55 -10.46 -16.27
CA VAL A 16 -1.98 -10.21 -16.53
C VAL A 16 -2.54 -9.15 -15.57
N TYR A 17 -2.29 -9.29 -14.27
CA TYR A 17 -2.76 -8.31 -13.27
C TYR A 17 -2.12 -6.92 -13.40
N LYS A 18 -0.93 -6.82 -14.00
CA LYS A 18 -0.28 -5.53 -14.23
C LYS A 18 -0.92 -4.79 -15.40
N GLU A 19 -1.27 -5.51 -16.45
CA GLU A 19 -1.97 -4.96 -17.62
C GLU A 19 -3.35 -4.45 -17.21
N GLU A 20 -4.13 -5.27 -16.48
CA GLU A 20 -5.44 -4.87 -15.92
C GLU A 20 -5.34 -3.64 -15.00
N ALA A 21 -4.33 -3.57 -14.14
CA ALA A 21 -4.13 -2.42 -13.24
C ALA A 21 -3.75 -1.13 -13.99
N GLU A 22 -3.06 -1.25 -15.14
CA GLU A 22 -2.72 -0.11 -15.99
C GLU A 22 -3.97 0.43 -16.69
N GLU A 23 -4.84 -0.44 -17.19
CA GLU A 23 -6.12 -0.05 -17.78
C GLU A 23 -7.01 0.67 -16.77
N ILE A 24 -7.15 0.15 -15.54
CA ILE A 24 -7.91 0.77 -14.45
C ILE A 24 -7.36 2.16 -14.08
N ARG A 25 -6.04 2.38 -14.22
CA ARG A 25 -5.41 3.68 -13.92
C ARG A 25 -5.91 4.78 -14.87
N HIS A 26 -6.25 4.42 -16.11
CA HIS A 26 -6.73 5.37 -17.12
C HIS A 26 -8.25 5.60 -17.09
N THR A 27 -8.98 4.91 -16.20
CA THR A 27 -10.42 5.11 -16.00
C THR A 27 -10.73 6.53 -15.48
N LEU A 28 -11.89 7.07 -15.87
CA LEU A 28 -12.43 8.33 -15.36
C LEU A 28 -12.55 8.30 -13.82
N GLY A 29 -12.04 9.33 -13.13
CA GLY A 29 -12.01 9.39 -11.67
C GLY A 29 -10.73 8.84 -11.02
N SER A 30 -9.97 7.98 -11.72
CA SER A 30 -8.75 7.38 -11.16
C SER A 30 -7.67 8.42 -10.88
N LYS A 31 -7.58 9.48 -11.69
CA LYS A 31 -6.60 10.57 -11.52
C LYS A 31 -6.90 11.41 -10.28
N GLU A 32 -8.17 11.70 -10.04
CA GLU A 32 -8.66 12.46 -8.87
C GLU A 32 -8.41 11.66 -7.59
N ILE A 33 -8.79 10.38 -7.56
CA ILE A 33 -8.53 9.47 -6.44
C ILE A 33 -7.03 9.33 -6.17
N TYR A 34 -6.21 9.27 -7.22
CA TYR A 34 -4.75 9.17 -7.07
C TYR A 34 -4.15 10.45 -6.45
N ASN A 35 -4.73 11.62 -6.74
CA ASN A 35 -4.32 12.88 -6.13
C ASN A 35 -4.63 12.92 -4.63
N GLU A 36 -5.77 12.38 -4.18
CA GLU A 36 -6.16 12.30 -2.76
C GLU A 36 -5.32 11.30 -1.95
N ARG A 37 -4.71 10.32 -2.64
CA ARG A 37 -3.90 9.28 -1.99
C ARG A 37 -2.75 9.87 -1.18
N LYS A 38 -2.10 10.93 -1.67
CA LYS A 38 -0.97 11.57 -0.96
C LYS A 38 -1.42 12.09 0.41
N GLU A 39 -2.58 12.72 0.48
CA GLU A 39 -3.11 13.29 1.72
C GLU A 39 -3.54 12.19 2.70
N THR A 40 -4.05 11.08 2.17
CA THR A 40 -4.42 9.91 2.99
C THR A 40 -3.17 9.24 3.55
N ILE A 41 -2.10 9.11 2.77
CA ILE A 41 -0.82 8.56 3.22
C ILE A 41 -0.22 9.46 4.30
N GLU A 42 -0.15 10.77 4.08
CA GLU A 42 0.42 11.70 5.07
C GLU A 42 -0.37 11.72 6.38
N ARG A 43 -1.71 11.64 6.33
CA ARG A 43 -2.54 11.50 7.54
C ARG A 43 -2.21 10.23 8.32
N VAL A 44 -2.15 9.08 7.64
CA VAL A 44 -1.80 7.80 8.29
C VAL A 44 -0.38 7.85 8.86
N LEU A 45 0.58 8.45 8.15
CA LEU A 45 1.94 8.62 8.64
C LEU A 45 2.01 9.54 9.86
N ALA A 46 1.22 10.61 9.90
CA ALA A 46 1.13 11.49 11.06
C ALA A 46 0.56 10.76 12.28
N ASP A 47 -0.54 10.02 12.13
CA ASP A 47 -1.14 9.21 13.21
C ASP A 47 -0.15 8.16 13.73
N CYS A 48 0.55 7.49 12.80
CA CYS A 48 1.60 6.53 13.10
C CYS A 48 2.74 7.12 13.95
N LYS A 49 3.15 8.36 13.66
CA LYS A 49 4.21 9.05 14.41
C LYS A 49 3.80 9.33 15.86
N GLU A 50 2.57 9.80 16.08
CA GLU A 50 2.07 10.14 17.43
C GLU A 50 1.65 8.90 18.24
N GLN A 51 0.81 8.04 17.67
CA GLN A 51 0.16 6.97 18.43
C GLN A 51 1.02 5.72 18.58
N TYR A 52 1.87 5.41 17.59
CA TYR A 52 2.63 4.16 17.52
C TYR A 52 4.13 4.36 17.67
N ILE A 53 4.50 5.54 18.19
CA ILE A 53 5.88 5.89 18.55
C ILE A 53 6.81 5.71 17.36
N LEU A 54 6.40 6.21 16.19
CA LEU A 54 7.26 6.32 15.02
C LEU A 54 7.92 7.71 14.91
N ARG A 55 7.55 8.65 15.81
CA ARG A 55 8.27 9.93 15.97
C ARG A 55 9.66 9.74 16.58
N TYR A 56 9.78 8.81 17.53
CA TYR A 56 11.03 8.50 18.23
C TYR A 56 11.31 7.01 18.17
N THR A 57 12.58 6.63 18.16
CA THR A 57 12.97 5.22 18.18
C THR A 57 13.03 4.72 19.62
N CYS A 58 12.04 3.91 20.04
CA CYS A 58 12.06 3.26 21.35
C CYS A 58 12.85 1.93 21.37
N LEU A 59 13.15 1.36 20.20
CA LEU A 59 13.87 0.10 20.06
C LEU A 59 15.34 0.33 19.68
N HIS A 60 16.22 -0.47 20.26
CA HIS A 60 17.63 -0.47 19.91
C HIS A 60 17.91 -1.34 18.69
N GLY A 61 18.53 -0.75 17.67
CA GLY A 61 18.99 -1.43 16.45
C GLY A 61 18.05 -1.28 15.25
N LEU A 62 18.66 -1.05 14.07
CA LEU A 62 17.96 -0.73 12.83
C LEU A 62 16.94 -1.80 12.41
N LYS A 63 17.32 -3.09 12.52
CA LYS A 63 16.44 -4.21 12.16
C LYS A 63 15.16 -4.25 12.99
N LYS A 64 15.26 -3.99 14.30
CA LYS A 64 14.09 -4.01 15.20
C LYS A 64 13.16 -2.84 14.91
N ASN A 65 13.73 -1.65 14.66
CA ASN A 65 12.95 -0.48 14.27
C ASN A 65 12.23 -0.70 12.92
N GLN A 66 12.92 -1.31 11.96
CA GLN A 66 12.32 -1.69 10.68
C GLN A 66 11.14 -2.66 10.87
N HIS A 67 11.32 -3.72 11.67
CA HIS A 67 10.24 -4.67 11.95
C HIS A 67 9.03 -4.01 12.63
N GLN A 68 9.25 -3.10 13.58
CA GLN A 68 8.17 -2.34 14.22
C GLN A 68 7.37 -1.54 13.18
N ALA A 69 8.05 -0.78 12.33
CA ALA A 69 7.39 -0.02 11.27
C ALA A 69 6.62 -0.95 10.30
N THR A 70 7.25 -2.04 9.86
CA THR A 70 6.60 -3.02 8.97
C THR A 70 5.34 -3.61 9.59
N LEU A 71 5.37 -3.98 10.87
CA LEU A 71 4.23 -4.55 11.57
C LEU A 71 3.07 -3.53 11.69
N ILE A 72 3.36 -2.28 12.04
CA ILE A 72 2.36 -1.21 12.13
C ILE A 72 1.65 -1.03 10.80
N PHE A 73 2.39 -0.90 9.69
CA PHE A 73 1.79 -0.71 8.38
C PHE A 73 1.07 -1.97 7.86
N ALA A 74 1.56 -3.17 8.20
CA ALA A 74 0.84 -4.40 7.91
C ALA A 74 -0.53 -4.42 8.60
N CYS A 75 -0.60 -4.05 9.88
CA CYS A 75 -1.87 -3.95 10.61
C CYS A 75 -2.81 -2.88 10.04
N TYR A 76 -2.30 -1.72 9.62
CA TYR A 76 -3.11 -0.70 8.94
C TYR A 76 -3.69 -1.21 7.62
N ASN A 77 -2.92 -1.96 6.84
CA ASN A 77 -3.38 -2.58 5.60
C ASN A 77 -4.46 -3.63 5.88
N LEU A 78 -4.26 -4.49 6.90
CA LEU A 78 -5.27 -5.47 7.33
C LEU A 78 -6.56 -4.77 7.78
N LYS A 79 -6.46 -3.68 8.54
CA LYS A 79 -7.62 -2.85 8.94
C LYS A 79 -8.34 -2.25 7.74
N LYS A 80 -7.64 -1.89 6.67
CA LYS A 80 -8.25 -1.41 5.43
C LYS A 80 -9.04 -2.51 4.73
N VAL A 81 -8.44 -3.69 4.57
CA VAL A 81 -9.09 -4.86 3.95
C VAL A 81 -10.31 -5.33 4.76
N ALA A 82 -10.19 -5.39 6.09
CA ALA A 82 -11.30 -5.76 6.97
C ALA A 82 -12.49 -4.78 6.84
N ARG A 83 -12.21 -3.46 6.76
CA ARG A 83 -13.26 -2.46 6.54
C ARG A 83 -13.91 -2.58 5.17
N TRP A 84 -13.15 -2.91 4.13
CA TRP A 84 -13.70 -3.16 2.80
C TRP A 84 -14.67 -4.35 2.79
N ASN A 85 -14.32 -5.44 3.47
CA ASN A 85 -15.20 -6.61 3.60
C ASN A 85 -16.40 -6.39 4.54
N PHE A 86 -16.36 -5.36 5.40
CA PHE A 86 -17.40 -5.06 6.39
C PHE A 86 -18.41 -4.00 5.92
N ILE A 87 -18.20 -3.34 4.77
CA ILE A 87 -19.31 -2.64 4.09
C ILE A 87 -20.19 -3.77 3.55
N PRO A 88 -21.31 -4.10 4.20
CA PRO A 88 -22.16 -5.14 3.69
C PRO A 88 -22.78 -4.60 2.41
N SER A 89 -23.22 -5.51 1.56
CA SER A 89 -24.08 -5.32 0.39
C SER A 89 -25.41 -4.58 0.66
N PHE A 90 -25.51 -3.81 1.74
CA PHE A 90 -26.73 -3.26 2.34
C PHE A 90 -27.03 -1.80 1.94
N ILE A 91 -26.26 -1.20 1.03
CA ILE A 91 -26.57 0.14 0.46
C ILE A 91 -27.03 0.04 -1.01
N PHE A 92 -27.12 -1.16 -1.59
CA PHE A 92 -27.56 -1.35 -2.97
C PHE A 92 -28.40 -2.63 -3.18
N ALA A 93 -29.35 -2.89 -2.26
CA ALA A 93 -30.45 -3.84 -2.42
C ALA A 93 -31.77 -3.15 -2.05
#